data_AF-A0A6I1G1E2-F1
#
_entry.id   AF-A0A6I1G1E2-F1
#
_cell.length_a   1.000
_cell.length_b   1.000
_cell.length_c   1.000
_cell.angle_alpha   90.00
_cell.angle_beta   90.00
_cell.angle_gamma   90.00
#
_symmetry.space_group_name_H-M   'P 1'
#
loop_
_entity.id
_entity.type
_entity.pdbx_description
1 polymer ?
#
loop_
_entity_poly.entity_id
_entity_poly.type
_entity_poly.pdbx_seq_one_letter_code
_entity_poly.pdbx_strand_id
1 'polypeptide(L)'
;MAGMRDDGSTTFTVEGVREHAIPRARAMLTQMGMTGISENAGIAEGHGGRVDYRYDPAAGSVACDVLALPEPFKVFSGPAGVRAVREIVEGALHPAVGDEGGLSRPGKAGVYCYVIPTLTNNAGLDLSYATSDFSHGSLASYTSTVSAGGTESLFEAHSGNASGLGVSGSVTYQLTDGTPLTFTFNLLSTCDYSFAAGFTGPNAGRYKPPSISENEASLDGYTYLEPVVVIEKK
;
A
#
# COMPACT_ATOMS: atom_id res chain seq x y z
N MET A 1 -11.50 13.34 -19.03
CA MET A 1 -12.40 12.61 -18.10
C MET A 1 -13.38 11.81 -18.94
N ALA A 2 -13.14 10.51 -19.13
CA ALA A 2 -14.12 9.60 -19.69
C ALA A 2 -14.90 8.99 -18.52
N GLY A 3 -16.20 9.26 -18.48
CA GLY A 3 -17.10 8.73 -17.46
C GLY A 3 -17.25 7.22 -17.62
N MET A 4 -17.04 6.49 -16.53
CA MET A 4 -17.23 5.04 -16.50
C MET A 4 -18.73 4.73 -16.46
N ARG A 5 -19.17 3.86 -17.36
CA ARG A 5 -20.49 3.21 -17.28
C ARG A 5 -20.35 2.01 -16.34
N ASP A 6 -21.27 1.92 -15.40
CA ASP A 6 -21.34 0.95 -14.31
C ASP A 6 -22.25 -0.22 -14.73
N ASP A 7 -21.73 -1.15 -15.53
CA ASP A 7 -22.54 -2.21 -16.18
C ASP A 7 -22.22 -3.65 -15.71
N GLY A 8 -21.34 -3.82 -14.72
CA GLY A 8 -20.94 -5.16 -14.27
C GLY A 8 -19.99 -5.89 -15.23
N SER A 9 -19.42 -5.19 -16.21
CA SER A 9 -18.40 -5.73 -17.11
C SER A 9 -17.17 -6.24 -16.34
N THR A 10 -16.74 -7.46 -16.64
CA THR A 10 -15.43 -8.01 -16.24
C THR A 10 -14.29 -7.51 -17.13
N THR A 11 -14.61 -6.75 -18.17
CA THR A 11 -13.66 -6.31 -19.19
C THR A 11 -13.36 -4.82 -19.11
N PHE A 12 -12.11 -4.46 -19.40
CA PHE A 12 -11.66 -3.07 -19.55
C PHE A 12 -10.54 -2.96 -20.58
N THR A 13 -10.34 -1.75 -21.11
CA THR A 13 -9.25 -1.44 -22.03
C THR A 13 -8.38 -0.33 -21.45
N VAL A 14 -7.07 -0.52 -21.52
CA VAL A 14 -6.06 0.50 -21.22
C VAL A 14 -5.52 1.05 -22.54
N GLU A 15 -5.66 2.36 -22.76
CA GLU A 15 -5.20 3.05 -23.98
C GLU A 15 -3.92 3.85 -23.73
N GLY A 16 -3.13 4.12 -24.77
CA GLY A 16 -1.90 4.91 -24.66
C GLY A 16 -0.66 4.10 -24.28
N VAL A 17 -0.73 2.78 -24.43
CA VAL A 17 0.32 1.82 -24.08
C VAL A 17 1.44 1.89 -25.10
N ARG A 18 2.62 2.32 -24.64
CA ARG A 18 3.84 2.41 -25.46
C ARG A 18 4.44 1.02 -25.67
N GLU A 19 5.08 0.80 -26.81
CA GLU A 19 5.68 -0.50 -27.19
C GLU A 19 6.65 -1.05 -26.13
N HIS A 20 7.44 -0.17 -25.49
CA HIS A 20 8.38 -0.57 -24.43
C HIS A 20 7.71 -0.84 -23.06
N ALA A 21 6.43 -0.51 -22.89
CA ALA A 21 5.72 -0.72 -21.62
C ALA A 21 5.40 -2.19 -21.38
N ILE A 22 5.14 -2.97 -22.43
CA ILE A 22 4.72 -4.38 -22.32
C ILE A 22 5.83 -5.29 -21.75
N PRO A 23 7.08 -5.29 -22.28
CA PRO A 23 8.15 -6.10 -21.70
C PRO A 23 8.45 -5.75 -20.24
N ARG A 24 8.27 -4.48 -19.88
CA ARG A 24 8.50 -3.97 -18.54
C ARG A 24 7.39 -4.34 -17.56
N ALA A 25 6.13 -4.15 -17.95
CA ALA A 25 4.99 -4.59 -17.17
C ALA A 25 5.06 -6.11 -16.91
N ARG A 26 5.47 -6.90 -17.92
CA ARG A 26 5.73 -8.33 -17.76
C ARG A 26 6.80 -8.61 -16.70
N ALA A 27 7.96 -7.96 -16.76
CA ALA A 27 9.02 -8.16 -15.77
C ALA A 27 8.55 -7.86 -14.34
N MET A 28 7.80 -6.77 -14.16
CA MET A 28 7.24 -6.37 -12.86
C MET A 28 6.21 -7.39 -12.34
N LEU A 29 5.26 -7.78 -13.18
CA LEU A 29 4.23 -8.76 -12.81
C LEU A 29 4.83 -10.14 -12.51
N THR A 30 5.87 -10.57 -13.24
CA THR A 30 6.61 -11.80 -12.93
C THR A 30 7.33 -11.70 -11.58
N GLN A 31 7.95 -10.57 -11.24
CA GLN A 31 8.55 -10.34 -9.92
C GLN A 31 7.49 -10.40 -8.80
N MET A 32 6.27 -9.98 -9.08
CA MET A 32 5.12 -10.09 -8.17
C MET A 32 4.53 -11.51 -8.11
N GLY A 33 5.15 -12.49 -8.75
CA GLY A 33 4.72 -13.90 -8.73
C GLY A 33 3.59 -14.23 -9.70
N MET A 34 3.31 -13.37 -10.68
CA MET A 34 2.39 -13.70 -11.76
C MET A 34 3.06 -14.53 -12.86
N THR A 35 2.29 -15.45 -13.43
CA THR A 35 2.71 -16.40 -14.47
C THR A 35 1.81 -16.28 -15.70
N GLY A 36 2.20 -16.90 -16.82
CA GLY A 36 1.38 -16.94 -18.05
C GLY A 36 1.43 -15.66 -18.91
N ILE A 37 2.32 -14.72 -18.59
CA ILE A 37 2.48 -13.46 -19.33
C ILE A 37 3.38 -13.67 -20.56
N SER A 38 2.76 -13.70 -21.73
CA SER A 38 3.40 -13.74 -23.06
C SER A 38 3.63 -12.34 -23.65
N GLU A 39 4.06 -12.23 -24.92
CA GLU A 39 4.26 -10.94 -25.59
C GLU A 39 2.96 -10.15 -25.81
N ASN A 40 2.00 -10.70 -26.57
CA ASN A 40 0.86 -9.91 -27.04
C ASN A 40 -0.49 -10.42 -26.54
N ALA A 41 -0.59 -11.64 -26.01
CA ALA A 41 -1.85 -12.15 -25.47
C ALA A 41 -1.65 -13.35 -24.54
N GLY A 42 -2.46 -13.49 -23.52
CA GLY A 42 -2.40 -14.66 -22.66
C GLY A 42 -3.20 -14.49 -21.38
N ILE A 43 -3.14 -15.52 -20.53
CA ILE A 43 -3.75 -15.48 -19.22
C ILE A 43 -2.65 -15.19 -18.21
N ALA A 44 -2.66 -13.99 -17.64
CA ALA A 44 -1.85 -13.66 -16.48
C ALA A 44 -2.54 -14.21 -15.23
N GLU A 45 -1.86 -15.09 -14.49
CA GLU A 45 -2.41 -15.69 -13.27
C GLU A 45 -1.44 -15.73 -12.09
N GLY A 46 -1.97 -15.53 -10.89
CA GLY A 46 -1.22 -15.47 -9.64
C GLY A 46 -2.09 -15.00 -8.48
N HIS A 47 -1.79 -15.47 -7.26
CA HIS A 47 -2.48 -15.05 -6.02
C HIS A 47 -4.02 -15.15 -6.06
N GLY A 48 -4.52 -16.19 -6.75
CA GLY A 48 -5.96 -16.44 -6.93
C GLY A 48 -6.64 -15.58 -8.01
N GLY A 49 -5.93 -14.61 -8.58
CA GLY A 49 -6.41 -13.77 -9.67
C GLY A 49 -6.04 -14.32 -11.05
N ARG A 50 -6.89 -14.06 -12.05
CA ARG A 50 -6.71 -14.46 -13.45
C ARG A 50 -7.25 -13.38 -14.38
N VAL A 51 -6.42 -12.92 -15.31
CA VAL A 51 -6.77 -11.90 -16.30
C VAL A 51 -6.35 -12.39 -17.69
N ASP A 52 -7.29 -12.55 -18.62
CA ASP A 52 -6.98 -12.71 -20.05
C ASP A 52 -6.68 -11.32 -20.61
N TYR A 53 -5.56 -11.14 -21.30
CA TYR A 53 -5.17 -9.86 -21.87
C TYR A 53 -4.77 -10.01 -23.33
N ARG A 54 -4.96 -8.92 -24.09
CA ARG A 54 -4.57 -8.79 -25.50
C ARG A 54 -4.05 -7.39 -25.77
N TYR A 55 -2.77 -7.31 -26.16
CA TYR A 55 -2.13 -6.08 -26.59
C TYR A 55 -2.28 -5.89 -28.10
N ASP A 56 -2.84 -4.75 -28.50
CA ASP A 56 -2.85 -4.27 -29.87
C ASP A 56 -1.78 -3.16 -30.03
N PRO A 57 -0.62 -3.48 -30.64
CA PRO A 57 0.45 -2.52 -30.83
C PRO A 57 0.09 -1.41 -31.82
N ALA A 58 -0.82 -1.66 -32.78
CA ALA A 58 -1.24 -0.66 -33.75
C ALA A 58 -2.17 0.38 -33.12
N ALA A 59 -3.05 -0.07 -32.22
CA ALA A 59 -3.92 0.80 -31.45
C ALA A 59 -3.26 1.40 -30.20
N GLY A 60 -2.11 0.85 -29.77
CA GLY A 60 -1.46 1.23 -28.52
C GLY A 60 -2.35 0.96 -27.31
N SER A 61 -3.01 -0.20 -27.27
CA SER A 61 -3.99 -0.52 -26.24
C SER A 61 -3.90 -1.97 -25.76
N VAL A 62 -4.27 -2.21 -24.50
CA VAL A 62 -4.41 -3.55 -23.91
C VAL A 62 -5.85 -3.76 -23.49
N ALA A 63 -6.52 -4.75 -24.07
CA ALA A 63 -7.81 -5.23 -23.61
C ALA A 63 -7.61 -6.31 -22.56
N CYS A 64 -8.37 -6.25 -21.47
CA CYS A 64 -8.31 -7.18 -20.35
C CYS A 64 -9.71 -7.73 -20.03
N ASP A 65 -9.78 -9.01 -19.69
CA ASP A 65 -10.95 -9.68 -19.13
C ASP A 65 -10.58 -10.34 -17.80
N VAL A 66 -11.24 -9.90 -16.72
CA VAL A 66 -11.00 -10.39 -15.37
C VAL A 66 -11.76 -11.69 -15.17
N LEU A 67 -11.07 -12.81 -15.36
CA LEU A 67 -11.62 -14.16 -15.21
C LEU A 67 -11.77 -14.59 -13.75
N ALA A 68 -10.87 -14.10 -12.88
CA ALA A 68 -10.96 -14.30 -11.44
C ALA A 68 -10.34 -13.12 -10.71
N LEU A 69 -11.04 -12.63 -9.68
CA LEU A 69 -10.47 -11.64 -8.77
C LEU A 69 -9.43 -12.31 -7.86
N PRO A 70 -8.26 -11.69 -7.67
CA PRO A 70 -7.35 -12.01 -6.57
C PRO A 70 -8.13 -12.15 -5.25
N GLU A 71 -7.75 -13.11 -4.40
CA GLU A 71 -8.41 -13.36 -3.10
C GLU A 71 -8.73 -12.07 -2.30
N PRO A 72 -7.79 -11.10 -2.17
CA PRO A 72 -8.06 -9.86 -1.47
C PRO A 72 -9.18 -9.01 -2.09
N PHE A 73 -9.38 -9.08 -3.40
CA PHE A 73 -10.42 -8.33 -4.10
C PHE A 73 -11.76 -9.03 -4.14
N LYS A 74 -11.86 -10.28 -3.69
CA LYS A 74 -13.14 -10.99 -3.60
C LYS A 74 -14.09 -10.37 -2.58
N VAL A 75 -13.57 -9.58 -1.63
CA VAL A 75 -14.38 -8.77 -0.70
C VAL A 75 -15.13 -7.65 -1.43
N PHE A 76 -14.61 -7.19 -2.58
CA PHE A 76 -15.29 -6.25 -3.45
C PHE A 76 -16.18 -7.02 -4.42
N SER A 77 -17.49 -6.96 -4.22
CA SER A 77 -18.43 -7.57 -5.15
C SER A 77 -18.50 -6.77 -6.45
N GLY A 78 -18.44 -7.47 -7.58
CA GLY A 78 -18.76 -6.93 -8.91
C GLY A 78 -17.81 -5.82 -9.40
N PRO A 79 -18.32 -4.66 -9.88
CA PRO A 79 -17.53 -3.64 -10.59
C PRO A 79 -16.33 -3.08 -9.82
N ALA A 80 -16.41 -3.02 -8.49
CA ALA A 80 -15.34 -2.46 -7.66
C ALA A 80 -14.05 -3.31 -7.69
N GLY A 81 -14.18 -4.63 -7.72
CA GLY A 81 -13.03 -5.53 -7.84
C GLY A 81 -12.37 -5.42 -9.22
N VAL A 82 -13.17 -5.33 -10.28
CA VAL A 82 -12.67 -5.14 -11.66
C VAL A 82 -11.94 -3.80 -11.81
N ARG A 83 -12.47 -2.75 -11.19
CA ARG A 83 -11.81 -1.44 -11.14
C ARG A 83 -10.45 -1.50 -10.45
N ALA A 84 -10.33 -2.22 -9.33
CA ALA A 84 -9.05 -2.37 -8.64
C ALA A 84 -8.01 -3.09 -9.52
N VAL A 85 -8.41 -4.16 -10.22
CA VAL A 85 -7.53 -4.86 -11.17
C VAL A 85 -7.11 -3.92 -12.32
N ARG A 86 -8.04 -3.12 -12.84
CA ARG A 86 -7.75 -2.12 -13.87
C ARG A 86 -6.69 -1.12 -13.42
N GLU A 87 -6.82 -0.56 -12.22
CA GLU A 87 -5.88 0.43 -11.69
C GLU A 87 -4.45 -0.14 -11.56
N ILE A 88 -4.32 -1.42 -11.18
CA ILE A 88 -3.01 -2.11 -11.15
C ILE A 88 -2.43 -2.26 -12.55
N VAL A 89 -3.24 -2.73 -13.51
CA VAL A 89 -2.80 -2.92 -14.90
C VAL A 89 -2.42 -1.58 -15.54
N GLU A 90 -3.20 -0.53 -15.32
CA GLU A 90 -2.89 0.82 -15.78
C GLU A 90 -1.58 1.34 -15.16
N GLY A 91 -1.35 1.12 -13.86
CA GLY A 91 -0.12 1.51 -13.19
C GLY A 91 1.13 0.79 -13.71
N ALA A 92 0.98 -0.50 -14.07
CA ALA A 92 2.03 -1.30 -14.70
C ALA A 92 2.38 -0.80 -16.10
N LEU A 93 1.38 -0.41 -16.88
CA LEU A 93 1.52 -0.02 -18.30
C LEU A 93 1.88 1.46 -18.49
N HIS A 94 1.50 2.33 -17.56
CA HIS A 94 1.80 3.76 -17.58
C HIS A 94 2.61 4.19 -16.36
N PRO A 95 3.87 3.71 -16.23
CA PRO A 95 4.73 4.17 -15.15
C PRO A 95 4.96 5.69 -15.25
N ALA A 96 4.96 6.37 -14.11
CA ALA A 96 5.31 7.78 -14.07
C ALA A 96 6.72 7.97 -14.63
N VAL A 97 6.84 8.81 -15.66
CA VAL A 97 8.08 9.01 -16.41
C VAL A 97 9.15 9.58 -15.47
N GLY A 98 10.19 8.79 -15.22
CA GLY A 98 11.53 9.32 -14.94
C GLY A 98 12.32 9.12 -16.23
N ASP A 99 12.55 10.19 -16.98
CA ASP A 99 13.50 10.17 -18.08
C ASP A 99 14.89 9.80 -17.50
N GLU A 100 15.63 8.97 -18.22
CA GLU A 100 16.96 8.44 -17.90
C GLU A 100 17.02 7.20 -16.97
N GLY A 101 16.97 6.01 -17.59
CA GLY A 101 17.80 4.84 -17.20
C GLY A 101 17.54 4.16 -15.85
N GLY A 102 16.72 4.72 -14.96
CA GLY A 102 16.30 4.09 -13.71
C GLY A 102 15.06 3.22 -13.92
N LEU A 103 14.95 2.12 -13.16
CA LEU A 103 13.71 1.37 -12.98
C LEU A 103 12.60 2.36 -12.62
N SER A 104 11.77 2.75 -13.60
CA SER A 104 10.82 3.82 -13.35
C SER A 104 9.74 3.32 -12.38
N ARG A 105 9.25 4.24 -11.56
CA ARG A 105 8.27 3.94 -10.52
C ARG A 105 6.96 3.51 -11.18
N PRO A 106 6.33 2.38 -10.78
CA PRO A 106 5.01 2.04 -11.28
C PRO A 106 4.06 3.21 -11.02
N GLY A 107 3.22 3.52 -12.01
CA GLY A 107 2.27 4.61 -11.88
C GLY A 107 1.30 4.27 -10.76
N LYS A 108 1.26 5.08 -9.69
CA LYS A 108 0.24 5.13 -8.62
C LYS A 108 -0.20 3.81 -7.94
N ALA A 109 0.39 2.65 -8.25
CA ALA A 109 -0.06 1.36 -7.75
C ALA A 109 1.14 0.50 -7.31
N GLY A 110 1.36 0.36 -5.99
CA GLY A 110 2.31 -0.62 -5.44
C GLY A 110 1.59 -1.83 -4.89
N VAL A 111 2.06 -3.03 -5.25
CA VAL A 111 1.35 -4.30 -4.92
C VAL A 111 1.66 -4.81 -3.51
N TYR A 112 2.67 -4.21 -2.86
CA TYR A 112 2.93 -4.37 -1.44
C TYR A 112 3.03 -3.00 -0.80
N CYS A 113 2.38 -2.85 0.34
CA CYS A 113 2.36 -1.62 1.10
C CYS A 113 2.99 -1.85 2.47
N TYR A 114 3.83 -0.92 2.90
CA TYR A 114 4.54 -0.95 4.17
C TYR A 114 4.32 0.35 4.94
N VAL A 115 4.04 0.25 6.24
CA VAL A 115 3.97 1.39 7.15
C VAL A 115 5.04 1.19 8.22
N ILE A 116 6.05 2.07 8.23
CA ILE A 116 7.27 1.92 9.03
C ILE A 116 7.56 3.22 9.80
N PRO A 117 6.78 3.55 10.84
CA PRO A 117 7.02 4.75 11.61
C PRO A 117 8.32 4.69 12.40
N THR A 118 9.03 5.82 12.46
CA THR A 118 10.10 6.06 13.44
C THR A 118 9.57 6.95 14.55
N LEU A 119 9.87 6.65 15.82
CA LEU A 119 9.40 7.43 16.97
C LEU A 119 10.56 7.95 17.82
N THR A 120 10.52 9.23 18.17
CA THR A 120 11.34 9.84 19.23
C THR A 120 10.50 10.07 20.49
N ASN A 121 10.90 9.47 21.60
CA ASN A 121 10.17 9.49 22.87
C ASN A 121 10.69 10.58 23.83
N ASN A 122 10.16 11.80 23.72
CA ASN A 122 10.42 12.88 24.68
C ASN A 122 9.32 13.00 25.76
N ALA A 123 8.55 11.93 26.00
CA ALA A 123 7.48 11.93 27.01
C ALA A 123 8.01 11.81 28.45
N GLY A 124 9.30 11.48 28.62
CA GLY A 124 9.94 11.31 29.93
C GLY A 124 9.57 10.01 30.65
N LEU A 125 8.92 9.08 29.96
CA LEU A 125 8.55 7.74 30.42
C LEU A 125 8.81 6.74 29.30
N ASP A 126 9.14 5.49 29.64
CA ASP A 126 9.29 4.43 28.65
C ASP A 126 7.93 4.11 28.00
N LEU A 127 7.97 3.80 26.71
CA LEU A 127 6.81 3.46 25.89
C LEU A 127 6.91 1.99 25.49
N SER A 128 5.95 1.15 25.85
CA SER A 128 5.98 -0.30 25.56
C SER A 128 4.84 -0.72 24.64
N TYR A 129 5.09 -1.68 23.75
CA TYR A 129 4.06 -2.25 22.88
C TYR A 129 2.96 -2.89 23.74
N ALA A 130 1.69 -2.67 23.38
CA ALA A 130 0.55 -3.24 24.09
C ALA A 130 -0.26 -4.18 23.19
N THR A 131 -0.72 -3.71 22.03
CA THR A 131 -1.58 -4.48 21.13
C THR A 131 -1.58 -3.91 19.71
N SER A 132 -2.12 -4.68 18.78
CA SER A 132 -2.40 -4.25 17.41
C SER A 132 -3.67 -4.91 16.88
N ASP A 133 -4.41 -4.18 16.06
CA ASP A 133 -5.63 -4.64 15.40
C ASP A 133 -5.61 -4.21 13.93
N PHE A 134 -5.82 -5.15 13.02
CA PHE A 134 -5.65 -4.92 11.58
C PHE A 134 -6.94 -5.24 10.82
N SER A 135 -7.40 -4.27 10.04
CA SER A 135 -8.43 -4.50 9.02
C SER A 135 -7.85 -5.16 7.77
N HIS A 136 -6.63 -4.78 7.37
CA HIS A 136 -5.91 -5.36 6.24
C HIS A 136 -4.40 -5.43 6.50
N GLY A 137 -3.77 -6.52 6.06
CA GLY A 137 -2.34 -6.77 6.30
C GLY A 137 -2.05 -7.33 7.70
N SER A 138 -0.81 -7.22 8.12
CA SER A 138 -0.33 -7.72 9.42
C SER A 138 0.87 -6.93 9.93
N LEU A 139 1.16 -7.10 11.22
CA LEU A 139 2.40 -6.64 11.83
C LEU A 139 3.54 -7.61 11.50
N ALA A 140 4.60 -7.14 10.85
CA ALA A 140 5.80 -7.93 10.58
C ALA A 140 6.75 -7.93 11.80
N SER A 141 6.99 -6.75 12.37
CA SER A 141 7.87 -6.57 13.52
C SER A 141 7.47 -5.34 14.34
N TYR A 142 7.92 -5.29 15.59
CA TYR A 142 7.72 -4.15 16.48
C TYR A 142 8.85 -4.07 17.51
N THR A 143 9.13 -2.84 17.95
CA THR A 143 10.04 -2.57 19.06
C THR A 143 9.26 -2.71 20.37
N SER A 144 9.65 -3.64 21.24
CA SER A 144 8.87 -3.92 22.46
C SER A 144 8.84 -2.75 23.43
N THR A 145 9.92 -1.98 23.51
CA THR A 145 10.06 -0.81 24.40
C THR A 145 10.92 0.26 23.75
N VAL A 146 10.44 1.51 23.76
CA VAL A 146 11.20 2.70 23.40
C VAL A 146 11.45 3.50 24.68
N SER A 147 12.69 3.52 25.14
CA SER A 147 13.07 4.22 26.37
C SER A 147 12.83 5.73 26.28
N ALA A 148 12.62 6.36 27.43
CA ALA A 148 12.58 7.82 27.51
C ALA A 148 13.87 8.45 26.93
N GLY A 149 13.70 9.41 26.01
CA GLY A 149 14.77 10.06 25.25
C GLY A 149 15.29 9.25 24.05
N GLY A 150 14.77 8.05 23.81
CA GLY A 150 15.18 7.19 22.70
C GLY A 150 14.50 7.54 21.37
N THR A 151 15.15 7.16 20.27
CA THR A 151 14.61 7.20 18.91
C THR A 151 14.76 5.82 18.28
N GLU A 152 13.65 5.23 17.82
CA GLU A 152 13.63 3.87 17.29
C GLU A 152 12.67 3.76 16.10
N SER A 153 12.95 2.84 15.17
CA SER A 153 11.89 2.32 14.30
C SER A 153 10.87 1.59 15.17
N LEU A 154 9.62 2.01 15.10
CA LEU A 154 8.63 1.61 16.09
C LEU A 154 7.99 0.27 15.71
N PHE A 155 7.47 0.16 14.50
CA PHE A 155 6.92 -1.09 13.98
C PHE A 155 6.99 -1.12 12.46
N GLU A 156 6.88 -2.32 11.90
CA GLU A 156 6.67 -2.56 10.48
C GLU A 156 5.33 -3.26 10.31
N ALA A 157 4.39 -2.57 9.65
CA ALA A 157 3.14 -3.15 9.20
C ALA A 157 3.21 -3.33 7.69
N HIS A 158 2.71 -4.47 7.20
CA HIS A 158 2.77 -4.79 5.77
C HIS A 158 1.45 -5.36 5.27
N SER A 159 1.19 -5.18 3.98
CA SER A 159 -0.06 -5.57 3.34
C SER A 159 -0.26 -7.09 3.22
N GLY A 160 0.76 -7.91 3.52
CA GLY A 160 0.83 -9.30 3.09
C GLY A 160 1.14 -9.42 1.59
N ASN A 161 1.48 -10.64 1.14
CA ASN A 161 1.91 -10.86 -0.24
C ASN A 161 0.78 -10.57 -1.23
N ALA A 162 1.04 -9.66 -2.17
CA ALA A 162 0.16 -9.34 -3.29
C ALA A 162 -1.28 -9.01 -2.91
N SER A 163 -1.48 -8.33 -1.77
CA SER A 163 -2.84 -8.06 -1.30
C SER A 163 -3.57 -7.11 -2.24
N GLY A 164 -2.87 -6.20 -2.92
CA GLY A 164 -3.51 -5.20 -3.80
C GLY A 164 -4.48 -4.24 -3.08
N LEU A 165 -4.81 -4.48 -1.82
CA LEU A 165 -5.61 -3.63 -0.92
C LEU A 165 -4.73 -2.62 -0.18
N GLY A 166 -3.49 -3.00 0.12
CA GLY A 166 -2.60 -2.26 1.00
C GLY A 166 -2.66 -2.74 2.45
N VAL A 167 -2.34 -1.87 3.40
CA VAL A 167 -2.24 -2.17 4.83
C VAL A 167 -3.00 -1.13 5.66
N SER A 168 -3.85 -1.57 6.57
CA SER A 168 -4.63 -0.68 7.43
C SER A 168 -4.95 -1.31 8.77
N GLY A 169 -4.94 -0.47 9.80
CA GLY A 169 -5.20 -0.92 11.16
C GLY A 169 -4.75 0.11 12.19
N SER A 170 -4.52 -0.40 13.40
CA SER A 170 -3.99 0.36 14.51
C SER A 170 -2.98 -0.43 15.31
N VAL A 171 -2.01 0.27 15.88
CA VAL A 171 -1.04 -0.27 16.83
C VAL A 171 -1.08 0.62 18.06
N THR A 172 -1.13 0.02 19.25
CA THR A 172 -1.16 0.75 20.51
C THR A 172 0.06 0.41 21.34
N TYR A 173 0.71 1.48 21.80
CA TYR A 173 1.75 1.46 22.81
C TYR A 173 1.21 2.09 24.10
N GLN A 174 1.87 1.81 25.22
CA GLN A 174 1.50 2.33 26.53
C GLN A 174 2.72 2.90 27.25
N LEU A 175 2.60 4.12 27.77
CA LEU A 175 3.61 4.68 28.66
C LEU A 175 3.56 3.98 30.02
N THR A 176 4.67 3.97 30.77
CA THR A 176 4.74 3.30 32.09
C THR A 176 3.77 3.86 33.13
N ASP A 177 3.19 5.04 32.93
CA ASP A 177 2.09 5.57 33.76
C ASP A 177 0.69 5.07 33.35
N GLY A 178 0.63 4.12 32.43
CA GLY A 178 -0.59 3.52 31.89
C GLY A 178 -1.25 4.30 30.76
N THR A 179 -0.68 5.43 30.30
CA THR A 179 -1.28 6.23 29.21
C THR A 179 -1.10 5.54 27.86
N PRO A 180 -2.18 5.15 27.16
CA PRO A 180 -2.10 4.61 25.81
C PRO A 180 -1.78 5.70 24.76
N LEU A 181 -0.94 5.33 23.80
CA LEU A 181 -0.65 6.03 22.56
C LEU A 181 -1.05 5.11 21.40
N THR A 182 -2.07 5.49 20.65
CA THR A 182 -2.58 4.70 19.52
C THR A 182 -2.18 5.34 18.21
N PHE A 183 -1.64 4.52 17.31
CA PHE A 183 -1.33 4.85 15.93
C PHE A 183 -2.41 4.22 15.06
N THR A 184 -3.05 5.01 14.21
CA THR A 184 -4.01 4.53 13.22
C THR A 184 -3.47 4.87 11.84
N PHE A 185 -3.46 3.88 10.95
CA PHE A 185 -2.90 4.04 9.62
C PHE A 185 -3.71 3.31 8.57
N ASN A 186 -3.63 3.85 7.37
CA ASN A 186 -4.15 3.27 6.16
C ASN A 186 -3.17 3.63 5.04
N LEU A 187 -2.69 2.63 4.31
CA LEU A 187 -1.90 2.81 3.11
C LEU A 187 -2.44 1.86 2.07
N LEU A 188 -3.18 2.37 1.09
CA LEU A 188 -3.71 1.58 0.00
C LEU A 188 -2.68 1.45 -1.11
N SER A 189 -2.80 0.39 -1.90
CA SER A 189 -1.96 0.18 -3.09
C SER A 189 -2.02 1.34 -4.06
N THR A 190 -3.14 2.08 -4.12
CA THR A 190 -3.37 3.29 -4.93
C THR A 190 -2.59 4.53 -4.45
N CYS A 191 -1.76 4.38 -3.42
CA CYS A 191 -1.11 5.46 -2.68
C CYS A 191 -2.10 6.42 -1.99
N ASP A 192 -3.35 6.01 -1.76
CA ASP A 192 -4.22 6.71 -0.82
C ASP A 192 -3.81 6.35 0.60
N TYR A 193 -3.42 7.35 1.39
CA TYR A 193 -2.86 7.10 2.72
C TYR A 193 -3.40 8.03 3.80
N SER A 194 -3.35 7.54 5.02
CA SER A 194 -3.53 8.33 6.24
C SER A 194 -2.69 7.73 7.36
N PHE A 195 -2.18 8.61 8.22
CA PHE A 195 -1.48 8.21 9.43
C PHE A 195 -1.79 9.23 10.52
N ALA A 196 -2.17 8.73 11.69
CA ALA A 196 -2.48 9.55 12.86
C ALA A 196 -1.97 8.86 14.12
N ALA A 197 -1.59 9.66 15.12
CA ALA A 197 -1.20 9.18 16.43
C ALA A 197 -1.85 10.05 17.52
N GLY A 198 -2.28 9.44 18.62
CA GLY A 198 -2.92 10.17 19.71
C GLY A 198 -2.84 9.47 21.06
N PHE A 199 -2.65 10.28 22.10
CA PHE A 199 -2.78 9.83 23.49
C PHE A 199 -4.26 9.80 23.89
N THR A 200 -4.66 8.75 24.62
CA THR A 200 -6.00 8.65 25.19
C THR A 200 -5.96 8.30 26.69
N GLY A 201 -7.11 8.34 27.35
CA GLY A 201 -7.22 8.02 28.77
C GLY A 201 -6.94 9.18 29.75
N PRO A 202 -7.02 8.92 31.07
CA PRO A 202 -7.07 9.96 32.10
C PRO A 202 -5.84 10.87 32.16
N ASN A 203 -4.68 10.36 31.74
CA ASN A 203 -3.40 11.06 31.79
C ASN A 203 -3.01 11.72 30.46
N ALA A 204 -3.77 11.53 29.37
CA ALA A 204 -3.46 12.07 28.05
C ALA A 204 -3.24 13.59 28.05
N GLY A 205 -3.98 14.32 28.90
CA GLY A 205 -3.85 15.77 29.06
C GLY A 205 -2.46 16.26 29.48
N ARG A 206 -1.59 15.38 29.99
CA ARG A 206 -0.20 15.67 30.40
C ARG A 206 0.80 15.67 29.25
N TYR A 207 0.40 15.20 28.08
CA TYR A 207 1.26 15.05 26.91
C TYR A 207 0.79 15.98 25.79
N LYS A 208 1.73 16.46 24.99
CA LYS A 208 1.39 17.19 23.77
C LYS A 208 0.81 16.20 22.75
N PRO A 209 -0.06 16.64 21.83
CA PRO A 209 -0.40 15.85 20.66
C PRO A 209 0.89 15.43 19.94
N PRO A 210 1.02 14.16 19.50
CA PRO A 210 2.18 13.72 18.74
C PRO A 210 2.41 14.60 17.51
N SER A 211 3.65 15.03 17.29
CA SER A 211 4.07 15.69 16.05
C SER A 211 4.40 14.61 15.03
N ILE A 212 3.91 14.76 13.80
CA ILE A 212 4.11 13.78 12.72
C ILE A 212 4.66 14.52 11.51
N SER A 213 5.84 14.09 11.03
CA SER A 213 6.49 14.56 9.81
C SER A 213 6.75 13.40 8.86
N GLU A 214 7.21 13.69 7.64
CA GLU A 214 7.50 12.67 6.61
C GLU A 214 6.29 11.74 6.34
N ASN A 215 5.09 12.31 6.50
CA ASN A 215 3.82 11.61 6.35
C ASN A 215 3.35 11.69 4.90
N GLU A 216 4.16 11.16 3.99
CA GLU A 216 3.84 11.05 2.57
C GLU A 216 4.14 9.63 2.10
N ALA A 217 3.24 9.07 1.30
CA ALA A 217 3.49 7.77 0.69
C ALA A 217 4.57 7.89 -0.38
N SER A 218 5.54 6.97 -0.37
CA SER A 218 6.61 6.88 -1.36
C SER A 218 6.52 5.56 -2.14
N LEU A 219 7.16 5.53 -3.31
CA LEU A 219 7.18 4.36 -4.20
C LEU A 219 8.62 4.03 -4.59
N ASP A 220 9.08 2.84 -4.22
CA ASP A 220 10.39 2.27 -4.60
C ASP A 220 10.29 0.75 -4.77
N GLY A 221 9.64 0.31 -5.85
CA GLY A 221 9.27 -1.11 -6.07
C GLY A 221 8.08 -1.59 -5.20
N TYR A 222 7.90 -0.97 -4.04
CA TYR A 222 6.76 -1.12 -3.13
C TYR A 222 6.22 0.25 -2.71
N THR A 223 5.02 0.29 -2.13
CA THR A 223 4.48 1.51 -1.51
C THR A 223 4.90 1.57 -0.05
N TYR A 224 5.47 2.69 0.37
CA TYR A 224 5.90 2.91 1.75
C TYR A 224 5.21 4.12 2.35
N LEU A 225 5.01 4.09 3.65
CA LEU A 225 4.63 5.23 4.47
C LEU A 225 5.52 5.20 5.71
N GLU A 226 6.45 6.13 5.81
CA GLU A 226 7.54 6.12 6.79
C GLU A 226 7.51 7.36 7.70
N PRO A 227 6.41 7.59 8.43
CA PRO A 227 6.24 8.82 9.18
C PRO A 227 7.18 8.88 10.37
N VAL A 228 7.72 10.07 10.62
CA VAL A 228 8.51 10.36 11.81
C VAL A 228 7.60 10.98 12.86
N VAL A 229 7.53 10.34 14.02
CA VAL A 229 6.67 10.74 15.14
C VAL A 229 7.51 11.23 16.31
N VAL A 230 7.16 12.37 16.87
CA VAL A 230 7.73 12.88 18.12
C VAL A 230 6.64 13.01 19.15
N ILE A 231 6.83 12.38 20.31
CA ILE A 231 5.95 12.54 21.47
C ILE A 231 6.65 13.33 22.57
N GLU A 232 5.91 14.19 23.26
CA GLU A 232 6.46 15.07 24.28
C GLU A 232 5.52 15.19 25.48
N LYS A 233 6.10 15.40 26.66
CA LYS A 233 5.35 15.88 27.82
C LYS A 233 5.05 17.38 27.67
N LYS A 234 3.93 17.84 28.25
CA LYS A 234 3.62 19.28 28.35
C LYS A 234 4.45 19.97 29.41
#